data_AF-A0A0K8PMA1-F1
#
_entry.id   AF-A0A0K8PMA1-F1
#
_cell.length_a   1.000
_cell.length_b   1.000
_cell.length_c   1.000
_cell.angle_alpha   90.00
_cell.angle_beta   90.00
_cell.angle_gamma   90.00
#
_symmetry.space_group_name_H-M   'P 1'
#
loop_
_entity.id
_entity.type
_entity.pdbx_description
1 polymer ?
#
loop_
_entity_poly.entity_id
_entity_poly.type
_entity_poly.pdbx_seq_one_letter_code
_entity_poly.pdbx_strand_id
1 'polypeptide(L)'
;MSVRTTGPSRSELVADAALALLAERGMRGLTHRAVDEVAGLPQGSTSNLARTRQALLELAVRRLADREARVLALHEMPDPRAGTGPLADALALATHRALTRNRELTLARYELALEATRRPELRAYFDATGARFRDLLTTLVTGMGSTDPARHTLSLVAWADGLMFSCVAGSFGAEAPGLEEVRAGLRELLDGMFGA
;
A
#
# COMPACT_ATOMS: atom_id res chain seq x y z
N MET A 1 31.33 16.35 9.28
CA MET A 1 30.88 15.38 8.26
C MET A 1 29.47 15.74 7.81
N SER A 2 29.35 16.57 6.77
CA SER A 2 28.05 17.04 6.29
C SER A 2 27.23 15.86 5.74
N VAL A 3 26.12 15.54 6.40
CA VAL A 3 25.09 14.65 5.87
C VAL A 3 24.54 15.31 4.61
N ARG A 4 24.94 14.83 3.42
CA ARG A 4 24.20 15.12 2.20
C ARG A 4 22.87 14.41 2.33
N THR A 5 21.83 15.16 2.66
CA THR A 5 20.46 14.73 2.36
C THR A 5 20.37 14.70 0.83
N THR A 6 20.69 13.56 0.23
CA THR A 6 20.50 13.35 -1.21
C THR A 6 19.02 13.42 -1.46
N GLY A 7 18.58 14.44 -2.21
CA GLY A 7 17.21 14.53 -2.69
C GLY A 7 16.80 13.25 -3.44
N PRO A 8 15.49 13.08 -3.69
CA PRO A 8 14.96 11.88 -4.34
C PRO A 8 15.73 11.60 -5.64
N SER A 9 16.10 10.34 -5.84
CA SER A 9 16.75 9.93 -7.08
C SER A 9 15.81 10.18 -8.26
N ARG A 10 16.37 10.32 -9.46
CA ARG A 10 15.55 10.50 -10.68
C ARG A 10 14.54 9.37 -10.87
N SER A 11 14.91 8.14 -10.49
CA SER A 11 13.99 6.99 -10.54
C SER A 11 12.83 7.14 -9.56
N GLU A 12 13.05 7.73 -8.39
CA GLU A 12 11.99 7.99 -7.41
C GLU A 12 11.06 9.10 -7.86
N LEU A 13 11.60 10.18 -8.45
CA LEU A 13 10.79 11.27 -9.00
C LEU A 13 9.83 10.77 -10.10
N VAL A 14 10.36 9.97 -11.04
CA VAL A 14 9.55 9.35 -12.10
C VAL A 14 8.48 8.43 -11.51
N ALA A 15 8.83 7.62 -10.52
CA ALA A 15 7.88 6.69 -9.91
C ALA A 15 6.81 7.39 -9.06
N ASP A 16 7.16 8.44 -8.31
CA ASP A 16 6.19 9.26 -7.57
C ASP A 16 5.25 9.99 -8.53
N ALA A 17 5.76 10.54 -9.63
CA ALA A 17 4.92 11.15 -10.68
C ALA A 17 3.98 10.12 -11.33
N ALA A 18 4.45 8.88 -11.55
CA ALA A 18 3.60 7.80 -12.05
C ALA A 18 2.46 7.46 -11.07
N LEU A 19 2.74 7.38 -9.76
CA LEU A 19 1.71 7.14 -8.74
C LEU A 19 0.69 8.29 -8.67
N ALA A 20 1.15 9.54 -8.75
CA ALA A 20 0.28 10.72 -8.78
C ALA A 20 -0.65 10.69 -10.00
N LEU A 21 -0.11 10.39 -11.20
CA LEU A 21 -0.92 10.26 -12.42
C LEU A 21 -1.94 9.13 -12.34
N LEU A 22 -1.57 8.00 -11.73
CA LEU A 22 -2.51 6.89 -11.52
C LEU A 22 -3.65 7.31 -10.60
N ALA A 23 -3.36 8.02 -9.52
CA ALA A 23 -4.39 8.50 -8.60
C ALA A 23 -5.30 9.57 -9.24
N GLU A 24 -4.75 10.50 -10.00
CA GLU A 24 -5.49 11.64 -10.56
C GLU A 24 -6.22 11.30 -11.87
N ARG A 25 -5.59 10.49 -12.73
CA ARG A 25 -6.01 10.28 -14.14
C ARG A 25 -6.22 8.81 -14.50
N GLY A 26 -6.00 7.90 -13.56
CA GLY A 26 -6.12 6.45 -13.77
C GLY A 26 -5.12 5.88 -14.79
N MET A 27 -5.29 4.60 -15.10
CA MET A 27 -4.38 3.84 -15.97
C MET A 27 -4.20 4.43 -17.39
N ARG A 28 -5.21 5.13 -17.91
CA ARG A 28 -5.17 5.80 -19.23
C ARG A 28 -4.27 7.04 -19.22
N GLY A 29 -4.20 7.75 -18.10
CA GLY A 29 -3.33 8.92 -17.94
C GLY A 29 -1.85 8.58 -17.81
N LEU A 30 -1.52 7.33 -17.47
CA LEU A 30 -0.13 6.90 -17.30
C LEU A 30 0.56 6.69 -18.67
N THR A 31 1.28 7.72 -19.10
CA THR A 31 2.17 7.72 -20.28
C THR A 31 3.52 8.30 -19.92
N HIS A 32 4.58 7.89 -20.62
CA HIS A 32 5.95 8.43 -20.39
C HIS A 32 6.01 9.96 -20.47
N ARG A 33 5.32 10.54 -21.46
CA ARG A 33 5.25 12.00 -21.63
C ARG A 33 4.56 12.68 -20.44
N ALA A 34 3.42 12.14 -19.99
CA ALA A 34 2.73 12.70 -18.84
C ALA A 34 3.58 12.58 -17.56
N VAL A 35 4.33 11.49 -17.41
CA VAL A 35 5.25 11.31 -16.27
C VAL A 35 6.39 12.32 -16.32
N ASP A 36 7.00 12.55 -17.49
CA ASP A 36 8.04 13.58 -17.65
C ASP A 36 7.51 14.97 -17.27
N GLU A 37 6.29 15.31 -17.74
CA GLU A 37 5.63 16.58 -17.44
C GLU A 37 5.37 16.75 -15.93
N VAL A 38 4.74 15.77 -15.29
CA VAL A 38 4.43 15.82 -13.85
C VAL A 38 5.71 15.80 -13.00
N ALA A 39 6.75 15.08 -13.44
CA ALA A 39 8.04 15.05 -12.75
C ALA A 39 8.90 16.30 -12.99
N GLY A 40 8.49 17.22 -13.87
CA GLY A 40 9.29 18.38 -14.26
C GLY A 40 10.59 18.02 -14.99
N LEU A 41 10.59 16.92 -15.73
CA LEU A 41 11.77 16.38 -16.43
C LEU A 41 11.71 16.65 -17.94
N PRO A 42 12.87 16.73 -18.63
CA PRO A 42 12.89 16.80 -20.09
C PRO A 42 12.17 15.60 -20.73
N GLN A 43 11.51 15.84 -21.86
CA GLN A 43 10.82 14.80 -22.62
C GLN A 43 11.79 13.64 -22.97
N GLY A 44 11.35 12.40 -22.71
CA GLY A 44 12.14 11.18 -22.91
C GLY A 44 12.89 10.71 -21.66
N SER A 45 12.88 11.47 -20.56
CA SER A 45 13.57 11.09 -19.31
C SER A 45 13.03 9.79 -18.72
N THR A 46 11.71 9.64 -18.71
CA THR A 46 11.02 8.44 -18.25
C THR A 46 11.35 7.26 -19.16
N SER A 47 11.39 7.45 -20.49
CA SER A 47 11.72 6.39 -21.44
C SER A 47 13.17 5.91 -21.31
N ASN A 48 14.09 6.79 -20.90
CA ASN A 48 15.47 6.40 -20.59
C ASN A 48 15.57 5.48 -19.37
N LEU A 49 14.67 5.62 -18.39
CA LEU A 49 14.64 4.79 -17.18
C LEU A 49 13.78 3.53 -17.34
N ALA A 50 12.63 3.66 -17.99
CA ALA A 50 11.64 2.61 -18.18
C ALA A 50 11.22 2.60 -19.65
N ARG A 51 11.92 1.83 -20.49
CA ARG A 51 11.71 1.87 -21.96
C ARG A 51 10.33 1.40 -22.40
N THR A 52 9.70 0.51 -21.64
CA THR A 52 8.40 -0.10 -21.98
C THR A 52 7.33 0.32 -20.99
N ARG A 53 6.05 0.15 -21.36
CA ARG A 53 4.93 0.33 -20.43
C ARG A 53 5.05 -0.61 -19.23
N GLN A 54 5.46 -1.86 -19.47
CA GLN A 54 5.69 -2.85 -18.41
C GLN A 54 6.72 -2.35 -17.39
N ALA A 55 7.88 -1.86 -17.85
CA ALA A 55 8.93 -1.33 -16.98
C ALA A 55 8.46 -0.11 -16.17
N LEU A 56 7.60 0.74 -16.74
CA LEU A 56 7.03 1.88 -16.03
C LEU A 56 6.04 1.43 -14.94
N LEU A 57 5.23 0.40 -15.23
CA LEU A 57 4.31 -0.19 -14.26
C LEU A 57 5.07 -0.86 -13.10
N GLU A 58 6.11 -1.64 -13.40
CA GLU A 58 6.97 -2.26 -12.37
C GLU A 58 7.67 -1.20 -11.51
N LEU A 59 8.15 -0.11 -12.13
CA LEU A 59 8.72 1.01 -11.40
C LEU A 59 7.71 1.65 -10.43
N ALA A 60 6.46 1.82 -10.87
CA ALA A 60 5.37 2.34 -10.03
C ALA A 60 5.00 1.35 -8.90
N VAL A 61 4.90 0.04 -9.19
CA VAL A 61 4.62 -0.99 -8.17
C VAL A 61 5.69 -1.04 -7.09
N ARG A 62 6.98 -0.96 -7.47
CA ARG A 62 8.07 -0.90 -6.50
C ARG A 62 7.94 0.33 -5.60
N ARG A 63 7.71 1.49 -6.19
CA ARG A 63 7.55 2.74 -5.42
C ARG A 63 6.31 2.71 -4.54
N LEU A 64 5.21 2.11 -5.01
CA LEU A 64 4.00 1.89 -4.23
C LEU A 64 4.34 1.11 -2.96
N ALA A 65 5.00 -0.04 -3.09
CA ALA A 65 5.37 -0.86 -1.93
C ALA A 65 6.30 -0.12 -0.95
N ASP A 66 7.28 0.64 -1.45
CA ASP A 66 8.15 1.45 -0.58
C ASP A 66 7.37 2.53 0.18
N ARG A 67 6.37 3.16 -0.47
CA ARG A 67 5.50 4.17 0.14
C ARG A 67 4.54 3.54 1.14
N GLU A 68 3.90 2.42 0.79
CA GLU A 68 3.01 1.68 1.68
C GLU A 68 3.74 1.18 2.93
N ALA A 69 4.96 0.63 2.80
CA ALA A 69 5.76 0.20 3.95
C ALA A 69 6.04 1.32 4.96
N ARG A 70 6.17 2.57 4.48
CA ARG A 70 6.31 3.77 5.33
C ARG A 70 4.99 4.18 5.97
N VAL A 71 3.88 4.13 5.24
CA VAL A 71 2.53 4.45 5.77
C VAL A 71 2.14 3.47 6.87
N LEU A 72 2.37 2.18 6.61
CA LEU A 72 2.10 1.08 7.53
C LEU A 72 3.09 1.05 8.70
N ALA A 73 4.18 1.82 8.62
CA ALA A 73 5.25 1.86 9.62
C ALA A 73 5.66 0.46 10.09
N LEU A 74 5.98 -0.43 9.14
CA LEU A 74 6.21 -1.87 9.43
C LEU A 74 7.30 -2.15 10.49
N HIS A 75 8.21 -1.20 10.70
CA HIS A 75 9.27 -1.27 11.69
C HIS A 75 8.80 -0.90 13.12
N GLU A 76 7.62 -0.30 13.26
CA GLU A 76 6.98 0.09 14.52
C GLU A 76 5.94 -0.95 15.00
N MET A 77 5.80 -2.09 14.29
CA MET A 77 4.85 -3.12 14.71
C MET A 77 5.23 -3.69 16.08
N PRO A 78 4.25 -3.90 16.98
CA PRO A 78 4.51 -4.36 18.33
C PRO A 78 4.99 -5.82 18.35
N ASP A 79 5.59 -6.22 19.47
CA ASP A 79 5.85 -7.64 19.75
C ASP A 79 4.50 -8.39 19.74
N PRO A 80 4.34 -9.45 18.93
CA PRO A 80 3.12 -10.27 18.93
C PRO A 80 2.71 -10.77 20.33
N ARG A 81 3.67 -10.91 21.26
CA ARG A 81 3.42 -11.35 22.64
C ARG A 81 2.84 -10.26 23.53
N ALA A 82 2.75 -9.02 23.06
CA ALA A 82 2.15 -7.90 23.79
C ALA A 82 0.61 -7.94 23.81
N GLY A 83 -0.01 -8.93 23.15
CA GLY A 83 -1.45 -9.14 23.09
C GLY A 83 -2.12 -8.44 21.91
N THR A 84 -3.44 -8.61 21.78
CA THR A 84 -4.24 -8.11 20.64
C THR A 84 -4.38 -6.59 20.64
N GLY A 85 -4.40 -5.94 21.80
CA GLY A 85 -4.57 -4.49 21.94
C GLY A 85 -3.51 -3.65 21.20
N PRO A 86 -2.21 -3.83 21.48
CA PRO A 86 -1.15 -3.09 20.78
C PRO A 86 -1.14 -3.34 19.27
N LEU A 87 -1.38 -4.58 18.83
CA LEU A 87 -1.49 -4.87 17.41
C LEU A 87 -2.68 -4.13 16.79
N ALA A 88 -3.80 -4.10 17.51
CA ALA A 88 -4.98 -3.40 17.04
C ALA A 88 -4.74 -1.91 16.85
N ASP A 89 -4.05 -1.29 17.82
CA ASP A 89 -3.71 0.12 17.75
C ASP A 89 -2.77 0.44 16.59
N ALA A 90 -1.77 -0.41 16.35
CA ALA A 90 -0.81 -0.25 15.26
C ALA A 90 -1.46 -0.41 13.88
N LEU A 91 -2.24 -1.47 13.67
CA LEU A 91 -2.93 -1.71 12.40
C LEU A 91 -4.05 -0.70 12.15
N ALA A 92 -4.78 -0.27 13.18
CA ALA A 92 -5.79 0.77 13.04
C ALA A 92 -5.18 2.12 12.63
N LEU A 93 -4.04 2.49 13.23
CA LEU A 93 -3.32 3.70 12.85
C LEU A 93 -2.83 3.63 11.40
N ALA A 94 -2.29 2.48 10.98
CA ALA A 94 -1.85 2.24 9.61
C ALA A 94 -3.02 2.38 8.61
N THR A 95 -4.14 1.70 8.86
CA THR A 95 -5.35 1.79 8.02
C THR A 95 -5.93 3.19 8.00
N HIS A 96 -5.99 3.88 9.13
CA HIS A 96 -6.50 5.26 9.20
C HIS A 96 -5.60 6.24 8.43
N ARG A 97 -4.26 6.08 8.48
CA ARG A 97 -3.33 6.87 7.65
C ARG A 97 -3.52 6.64 6.16
N ALA A 98 -3.83 5.41 5.74
CA ALA A 98 -4.15 5.08 4.35
C ALA A 98 -5.46 5.76 3.90
N LEU A 99 -6.50 5.66 4.74
CA LEU A 99 -7.83 6.24 4.49
C LEU A 99 -7.86 7.77 4.41
N THR A 100 -6.96 8.45 5.10
CA THR A 100 -6.97 9.91 5.24
C THR A 100 -5.83 10.56 4.45
N ARG A 101 -4.61 10.53 5.00
CA ARG A 101 -3.45 11.28 4.49
C ARG A 101 -2.84 10.66 3.23
N ASN A 102 -3.20 9.43 2.88
CA ASN A 102 -2.61 8.70 1.76
C ASN A 102 -3.66 8.12 0.80
N ARG A 103 -4.85 8.75 0.70
CA ARG A 103 -5.92 8.28 -0.22
C ARG A 103 -5.46 8.09 -1.65
N GLU A 104 -4.65 9.02 -2.16
CA GLU A 104 -4.12 8.96 -3.53
C GLU A 104 -3.25 7.72 -3.75
N LEU A 105 -2.45 7.34 -2.75
CA LEU A 105 -1.63 6.14 -2.82
C LEU A 105 -2.50 4.88 -2.88
N THR A 106 -3.60 4.86 -2.11
CA THR A 106 -4.59 3.77 -2.14
C THR A 106 -5.32 3.70 -3.49
N LEU A 107 -5.68 4.83 -4.11
CA LEU A 107 -6.24 4.86 -5.46
C LEU A 107 -5.26 4.31 -6.49
N ALA A 108 -4.00 4.75 -6.44
CA ALA A 108 -2.95 4.24 -7.34
C ALA A 108 -2.73 2.73 -7.18
N ARG A 109 -2.82 2.20 -5.95
CA ARG A 109 -2.80 0.76 -5.69
C ARG A 109 -3.93 0.04 -6.42
N TYR A 110 -5.15 0.55 -6.37
CA TYR A 110 -6.28 -0.09 -7.03
C TYR A 110 -6.14 -0.11 -8.54
N GLU A 111 -5.68 0.99 -9.15
CA GLU A 111 -5.38 1.04 -10.58
C GLU A 111 -4.33 -0.01 -10.98
N LEU A 112 -3.23 -0.12 -10.21
CA LEU A 112 -2.17 -1.11 -10.45
C LEU A 112 -2.65 -2.55 -10.23
N ALA A 113 -3.41 -2.80 -9.17
CA ALA A 113 -3.95 -4.13 -8.86
C ALA A 113 -4.92 -4.60 -9.96
N LEU A 114 -5.81 -3.71 -10.42
CA LEU A 114 -6.71 -4.00 -11.53
C LEU A 114 -5.96 -4.23 -12.83
N GLU A 115 -4.91 -3.46 -13.13
CA GLU A 115 -4.10 -3.68 -14.33
C GLU A 115 -3.30 -4.98 -14.28
N ALA A 116 -2.81 -5.36 -13.11
CA ALA A 116 -2.13 -6.63 -12.90
C ALA A 116 -3.04 -7.82 -13.26
N THR A 117 -4.36 -7.74 -13.07
CA THR A 117 -5.29 -8.82 -13.48
C THR A 117 -5.28 -9.12 -14.98
N ARG A 118 -4.81 -8.18 -15.81
CA ARG A 118 -4.76 -8.29 -17.28
C ARG A 118 -3.35 -8.55 -17.82
N ARG A 119 -2.34 -8.60 -16.94
CA ARG A 119 -0.91 -8.69 -17.29
C ARG A 119 -0.21 -9.69 -16.37
N PRO A 120 -0.06 -10.96 -16.78
CA PRO A 120 0.52 -12.00 -15.93
C PRO A 120 1.92 -11.65 -15.37
N GLU A 121 2.77 -11.01 -16.17
CA GLU A 121 4.11 -10.60 -15.75
C GLU A 121 4.06 -9.53 -14.65
N LEU A 122 3.17 -8.54 -14.82
CA LEU A 122 2.94 -7.52 -13.79
C LEU A 122 2.30 -8.14 -12.54
N ARG A 123 1.40 -9.12 -12.70
CA ARG A 123 0.78 -9.83 -11.58
C ARG A 123 1.83 -10.51 -10.71
N ALA A 124 2.73 -11.27 -11.32
CA ALA A 124 3.83 -11.92 -10.60
C ALA A 124 4.69 -10.89 -9.85
N TYR A 125 5.00 -9.76 -10.50
CA TYR A 125 5.79 -8.68 -9.88
C TYR A 125 5.05 -8.00 -8.71
N PHE A 126 3.76 -7.70 -8.88
CA PHE A 126 2.91 -7.11 -7.85
C PHE A 126 2.79 -8.02 -6.62
N ASP A 127 2.57 -9.31 -6.85
CA ASP A 127 2.45 -10.29 -5.78
C ASP A 127 3.74 -10.48 -5.00
N ALA A 128 4.87 -10.57 -5.70
CA ALA A 128 6.19 -10.69 -5.09
C ALA A 128 6.55 -9.44 -4.27
N THR A 129 6.28 -8.25 -4.81
CA THR A 129 6.58 -6.98 -4.12
C THR A 129 5.69 -6.80 -2.89
N GLY A 130 4.42 -7.20 -2.96
CA GLY A 130 3.48 -7.13 -1.85
C GLY A 130 3.65 -8.25 -0.80
N ALA A 131 4.47 -9.28 -1.06
CA ALA A 131 4.62 -10.43 -0.17
C ALA A 131 5.14 -10.04 1.21
N ARG A 132 6.09 -9.10 1.29
CA ARG A 132 6.71 -8.67 2.54
C ARG A 132 5.70 -8.27 3.61
N PHE A 133 4.61 -7.58 3.22
CA PHE A 133 3.58 -7.18 4.17
C PHE A 133 2.76 -8.38 4.65
N ARG A 134 2.39 -9.29 3.74
CA ARG A 134 1.66 -10.52 4.09
C ARG A 134 2.50 -11.44 4.99
N ASP A 135 3.79 -11.55 4.73
CA ASP A 135 4.71 -12.38 5.52
C ASP A 135 4.90 -11.81 6.94
N LEU A 136 4.94 -10.49 7.07
CA LEU A 136 4.95 -9.81 8.37
C LEU A 136 3.66 -10.09 9.15
N LEU A 137 2.50 -9.89 8.53
CA LEU A 137 1.21 -10.19 9.16
C LEU A 137 1.10 -11.66 9.56
N THR A 138 1.56 -12.58 8.70
CA THR A 138 1.62 -14.02 8.99
C THR A 138 2.48 -14.29 10.22
N THR A 139 3.63 -13.64 10.32
CA THR A 139 4.54 -13.76 11.47
C THR A 139 3.88 -13.22 12.75
N LEU A 140 3.21 -12.08 12.67
CA LEU A 140 2.49 -11.47 13.80
C LEU A 140 1.37 -12.40 14.31
N VAL A 141 0.49 -12.88 13.43
CA VAL A 141 -0.60 -13.77 13.86
C VAL A 141 -0.08 -15.12 14.34
N THR A 142 1.01 -15.63 13.77
CA THR A 142 1.67 -16.85 14.28
C THR A 142 2.23 -16.62 15.69
N GLY A 143 2.89 -15.49 15.93
CA GLY A 143 3.43 -15.14 17.24
C GLY A 143 2.37 -14.93 18.33
N MET A 144 1.15 -14.56 17.93
CA MET A 144 -0.02 -14.47 18.82
C MET A 144 -0.68 -15.84 19.11
N GLY A 145 -0.17 -16.93 18.53
CA GLY A 145 -0.71 -18.27 18.75
C GLY A 145 -1.87 -18.65 17.82
N SER A 146 -1.96 -18.02 16.64
CA SER A 146 -2.97 -18.36 15.63
C SER A 146 -2.95 -19.86 15.28
N THR A 147 -4.12 -20.50 15.31
CA THR A 147 -4.31 -21.90 14.88
C THR A 147 -4.34 -22.07 13.36
N ASP A 148 -4.57 -20.99 12.61
CA ASP A 148 -4.55 -20.96 11.15
C ASP A 148 -3.99 -19.62 10.63
N PRO A 149 -2.65 -19.44 10.67
CA PRO A 149 -2.00 -18.18 10.33
C PRO A 149 -2.32 -17.65 8.93
N ALA A 150 -2.47 -18.55 7.95
CA ALA A 150 -2.76 -18.15 6.57
C ALA A 150 -4.18 -17.57 6.47
N ARG A 151 -5.18 -18.22 7.06
CA ARG A 151 -6.56 -17.72 7.09
C ARG A 151 -6.69 -16.40 7.86
N HIS A 152 -6.04 -16.28 9.03
CA HIS A 152 -6.09 -15.06 9.83
C HIS A 152 -5.38 -13.88 9.13
N THR A 153 -4.27 -14.15 8.45
CA THR A 153 -3.61 -13.13 7.60
C THR A 153 -4.54 -12.66 6.48
N LEU A 154 -5.18 -13.59 5.75
CA LEU A 154 -6.13 -13.23 4.71
C LEU A 154 -7.28 -12.39 5.26
N SER A 155 -7.79 -12.74 6.44
CA SER A 155 -8.91 -12.04 7.06
C SER A 155 -8.55 -10.60 7.46
N LEU A 156 -7.36 -10.38 8.02
CA LEU A 156 -6.85 -9.03 8.32
C LEU A 156 -6.70 -8.19 7.05
N VAL A 157 -6.09 -8.77 6.01
CA VAL A 157 -5.91 -8.10 4.72
C VAL A 157 -7.26 -7.77 4.08
N ALA A 158 -8.19 -8.73 4.05
CA ALA A 158 -9.51 -8.57 3.45
C ALA A 158 -10.34 -7.48 4.17
N TRP A 159 -10.28 -7.44 5.50
CA TRP A 159 -10.93 -6.38 6.27
C TRP A 159 -10.34 -5.01 5.94
N ALA A 160 -9.01 -4.88 5.95
CA ALA A 160 -8.35 -3.61 5.69
C ALA A 160 -8.59 -3.13 4.25
N ASP A 161 -8.39 -4.00 3.25
CA ASP A 161 -8.61 -3.69 1.85
C ASP A 161 -10.09 -3.37 1.56
N GLY A 162 -11.03 -4.06 2.20
CA GLY A 162 -12.46 -3.80 2.06
C GLY A 162 -12.87 -2.45 2.64
N LEU A 163 -12.38 -2.10 3.82
CA LEU A 163 -12.63 -0.80 4.44
C LEU A 163 -11.99 0.33 3.61
N MET A 164 -10.72 0.17 3.24
CA MET A 164 -10.02 1.11 2.37
C MET A 164 -10.74 1.30 1.05
N PHE A 165 -11.22 0.23 0.41
CA PHE A 165 -11.90 0.32 -0.87
C PHE A 165 -13.22 1.07 -0.71
N SER A 166 -14.03 0.68 0.27
CA SER A 166 -15.35 1.26 0.55
C SER A 166 -15.28 2.76 0.76
N CYS A 167 -14.26 3.25 1.48
CA CYS A 167 -14.10 4.66 1.76
C CYS A 167 -13.31 5.41 0.67
N VAL A 168 -12.36 4.77 -0.03
CA VAL A 168 -11.50 5.47 -1.00
C VAL A 168 -12.11 5.52 -2.39
N ALA A 169 -12.68 4.40 -2.86
CA ALA A 169 -13.22 4.25 -4.21
C ALA A 169 -14.70 3.84 -4.24
N GLY A 170 -15.27 3.41 -3.10
CA GLY A 170 -16.63 2.91 -2.97
C GLY A 170 -17.63 3.92 -2.43
N SER A 171 -18.76 3.41 -1.96
CA SER A 171 -19.94 4.19 -1.58
C SER A 171 -19.82 4.98 -0.27
N PHE A 172 -18.78 4.75 0.53
CA PHE A 172 -18.60 5.37 1.85
C PHE A 172 -17.57 6.52 1.84
N GLY A 173 -17.40 7.18 0.69
CA GLY A 173 -16.38 8.22 0.50
C GLY A 173 -16.54 9.46 1.37
N ALA A 174 -17.77 9.82 1.74
CA ALA A 174 -18.07 10.99 2.57
C ALA A 174 -17.98 10.71 4.09
N GLU A 175 -17.89 9.43 4.48
CA GLU A 175 -18.05 8.96 5.87
C GLU A 175 -16.85 8.08 6.25
N ALA A 176 -15.63 8.54 5.94
CA ALA A 176 -14.44 7.79 6.33
C ALA A 176 -14.34 7.72 7.87
N PRO A 177 -14.18 6.52 8.45
CA PRO A 177 -14.21 6.35 9.90
C PRO A 177 -13.02 7.04 10.57
N GLY A 178 -13.28 7.56 11.78
CA GLY A 178 -12.26 8.04 12.68
C GLY A 178 -11.34 6.92 13.17
N LEU A 179 -10.18 7.28 13.71
CA LEU A 179 -9.20 6.30 14.20
C LEU A 179 -9.80 5.35 15.27
N GLU A 180 -10.64 5.87 16.17
CA GLU A 180 -11.28 5.07 17.20
C GLU A 180 -12.24 4.01 16.62
N GLU A 181 -12.98 4.35 15.58
CA GLU A 181 -13.91 3.43 14.91
C GLU A 181 -13.15 2.34 14.15
N VAL A 182 -12.07 2.72 13.44
CA VAL A 182 -11.17 1.76 12.79
C VAL A 182 -10.56 0.81 13.83
N ARG A 183 -10.15 1.33 14.98
CA ARG A 183 -9.59 0.55 16.08
C ARG A 183 -10.62 -0.40 16.69
N ALA A 184 -11.83 0.05 16.93
CA ALA A 184 -12.91 -0.77 17.46
C ALA A 184 -13.19 -1.97 16.53
N GLY A 185 -13.38 -1.72 15.23
CA GLY A 185 -13.63 -2.79 14.26
C GLY A 185 -12.47 -3.78 14.13
N LEU A 186 -11.22 -3.31 14.28
CA LEU A 186 -10.07 -4.21 14.23
C LEU A 186 -9.89 -5.02 15.53
N ARG A 187 -10.27 -4.47 16.69
CA ARG A 187 -10.34 -5.25 17.95
C ARG A 187 -11.38 -6.35 17.86
N GLU A 188 -12.60 -6.04 17.39
CA GLU A 188 -13.64 -7.04 17.17
C GLU A 188 -13.17 -8.17 16.25
N LEU A 189 -12.45 -7.82 15.18
CA LEU A 189 -11.87 -8.80 14.26
C LEU A 189 -10.82 -9.68 14.93
N LEU A 190 -9.88 -9.10 15.68
CA LEU A 190 -8.82 -9.84 16.37
C LEU A 190 -9.38 -10.72 17.49
N ASP A 191 -10.31 -10.20 18.29
CA ASP A 191 -10.94 -10.96 19.38
C ASP A 191 -11.71 -12.17 18.81
N GLY A 192 -12.41 -12.00 17.69
CA GLY A 192 -13.06 -13.09 16.96
C GLY A 192 -12.09 -14.13 16.36
N MET A 193 -10.85 -13.75 16.04
CA MET A 193 -9.81 -14.67 15.55
C MET A 193 -9.16 -15.49 16.65
N PHE A 194 -8.86 -14.86 17.78
CA PHE A 194 -8.07 -15.46 18.86
C PHE A 194 -8.91 -16.03 20.00
N GLY A 195 -10.23 -15.82 19.97
CA GLY A 195 -11.16 -16.40 20.95
C GLY A 195 -10.98 -15.83 22.34
N ALA A 196 -10.88 -14.51 22.45
CA ALA A 196 -10.90 -13.80 23.74
C ALA A 196 -12.30 -13.82 24.38
#